data_AF-S4P860-F1
#
_entry.id   AF-S4P860-F1
#
_cell.length_a   1.000
_cell.length_b   1.000
_cell.length_c   1.000
_cell.angle_alpha   90.00
_cell.angle_beta   90.00
_cell.angle_gamma   90.00
#
_symmetry.space_group_name_H-M   'P 1'
#
loop_
_entity.id
_entity.type
_entity.pdbx_description
1 polymer ?
#
loop_
_entity_poly.entity_id
_entity_poly.type
_entity_poly.pdbx_seq_one_letter_code
_entity_poly.pdbx_strand_id
1 'polypeptide(L)'
;MLEPVVNNMLHNYPLKSAVWYPHLDFVSSLWLFRVSAIFVHFFPAILLDLLLRVTGGRPILFRLHKNVWNSLNRLETFIFTEWRFYNENTRELAEKLNKT
;
A
#
# COMPACT_ATOMS: atom_id res chain seq x y z
N MET A 1 7.91 4.65 -10.18
CA MET A 1 7.26 5.82 -10.85
C MET A 1 6.15 6.44 -9.98
N LEU A 2 5.33 5.65 -9.27
CA LEU A 2 4.21 6.17 -8.47
C LEU A 2 4.56 6.64 -7.04
N GLU A 3 5.47 5.96 -6.34
CA GLU A 3 5.87 6.28 -4.96
C GLU A 3 6.25 7.75 -4.74
N PRO A 4 7.18 8.37 -5.51
CA PRO A 4 7.58 9.74 -5.25
C PRO A 4 6.43 10.73 -5.44
N VAL A 5 5.53 10.46 -6.38
CA VAL A 5 4.35 11.29 -6.65
C VAL A 5 3.38 11.22 -5.47
N VAL A 6 3.04 10.00 -5.02
CA VAL A 6 2.12 9.81 -3.89
C VAL A 6 2.71 10.38 -2.60
N ASN A 7 3.99 10.13 -2.33
CA ASN A 7 4.66 10.64 -1.13
C ASN A 7 4.75 12.17 -1.13
N ASN A 8 4.98 12.80 -2.29
CA ASN A 8 4.93 14.26 -2.39
C ASN A 8 3.52 14.81 -2.13
N MET A 9 2.48 14.16 -2.64
CA MET A 9 1.09 14.54 -2.34
C MET A 9 0.78 14.40 -0.85
N LEU A 10 1.15 13.29 -0.22
CA LEU A 10 0.98 13.06 1.22
C LEU A 10 1.72 14.11 2.06
N HIS A 11 2.85 14.62 1.55
CA HIS A 11 3.59 15.69 2.20
C HIS A 11 2.90 17.05 2.11
N ASN A 12 2.38 17.39 0.93
CA ASN A 12 1.69 18.67 0.72
C ASN A 12 0.29 18.69 1.34
N TYR A 13 -0.34 17.52 1.48
CA TYR A 13 -1.71 17.35 1.97
C TYR A 13 -1.76 16.27 3.06
N PRO A 14 -1.35 16.60 4.31
CA PRO A 14 -1.25 15.61 5.38
C PRO A 14 -2.61 15.11 5.88
N LEU A 15 -2.64 13.85 6.30
CA LEU A 15 -3.83 13.22 6.86
C LEU A 15 -4.11 13.72 8.28
N LYS A 16 -5.37 14.05 8.55
CA LYS A 16 -5.82 14.39 9.90
C LYS A 16 -5.77 13.16 10.81
N SER A 17 -5.21 13.33 12.01
CA SER A 17 -5.13 12.28 13.04
C SER A 17 -4.32 11.04 12.65
N ALA A 18 -3.34 11.19 11.76
CA ALA A 18 -2.40 10.13 11.46
C ALA A 18 -1.48 9.88 12.67
N VAL A 19 -1.32 8.61 13.06
CA VAL A 19 -0.39 8.20 14.11
C VAL A 19 1.06 8.39 13.66
N TRP A 20 1.32 8.06 12.40
CA TRP A 20 2.61 8.21 11.74
C TRP A 20 2.48 9.17 10.57
N TYR A 21 3.60 9.76 10.19
CA TYR A 21 3.67 10.48 8.94
C TYR A 21 3.35 9.52 7.78
N PRO A 22 2.37 9.82 6.92
CA PRO A 22 1.96 8.89 5.88
C PRO A 22 3.06 8.73 4.83
N HIS A 23 3.40 7.48 4.52
CA HIS A 23 4.41 7.10 3.55
C HIS A 23 3.96 5.85 2.80
N LEU A 24 4.11 5.88 1.48
CA LEU A 24 3.84 4.75 0.59
C LEU A 24 5.16 4.20 0.05
N ASP A 25 5.34 2.90 0.23
CA ASP A 25 6.49 2.15 -0.27
C ASP A 25 6.00 0.81 -0.84
N PHE A 26 6.39 0.49 -2.07
CA PHE A 26 6.08 -0.81 -2.67
C PHE A 26 7.23 -1.78 -2.43
N VAL A 27 6.86 -3.01 -2.07
CA VAL A 27 7.82 -4.08 -1.80
C VAL A 27 7.80 -5.11 -2.92
N SER A 28 8.96 -5.74 -3.15
CA SER A 28 9.17 -6.65 -4.28
C SER A 28 8.52 -8.03 -4.12
N SER A 29 8.07 -8.38 -2.91
CA SER A 29 7.47 -9.69 -2.66
C SER A 29 6.34 -9.64 -1.65
N LEU A 30 5.41 -10.57 -1.81
CA LEU A 30 4.30 -10.78 -0.90
C LEU A 30 4.76 -11.13 0.52
N TRP A 31 5.88 -11.84 0.65
CA TRP A 31 6.44 -12.17 1.95
C TRP A 31 6.91 -10.91 2.70
N LEU A 32 7.67 -10.03 2.02
CA LEU A 32 8.09 -8.75 2.60
C LEU A 32 6.89 -7.89 2.98
N PHE A 33 5.84 -7.88 2.15
CA PHE A 33 4.61 -7.15 2.43
C PHE A 33 3.90 -7.64 3.71
N ARG A 34 3.79 -8.97 3.88
CA ARG A 34 3.19 -9.58 5.09
C ARG A 34 3.99 -9.25 6.34
N VAL A 35 5.33 -9.35 6.26
CA VAL A 35 6.22 -9.03 7.38
C VAL A 35 6.14 -7.55 7.73
N SER A 36 6.24 -6.65 6.76
CA SER A 36 6.17 -5.21 7.01
C SER A 36 4.82 -4.80 7.59
N ALA A 37 3.71 -5.38 7.11
CA ALA A 37 2.38 -5.11 7.65
C ALA A 37 2.26 -5.49 9.14
N ILE A 38 2.88 -6.58 9.57
CA ILE A 38 2.88 -6.97 10.98
C ILE A 38 3.61 -5.93 11.83
N PHE A 39 4.84 -5.57 11.46
CA PHE A 39 5.69 -4.73 12.30
C PHE A 39 5.34 -3.24 12.24
N VAL A 40 4.91 -2.72 11.09
CA VAL A 40 4.66 -1.28 10.89
C VAL A 40 3.20 -0.91 11.18
N HIS A 41 2.27 -1.85 11.00
CA HIS A 41 0.84 -1.56 11.13
C HIS A 41 0.19 -2.30 12.31
N PHE A 42 0.20 -3.63 12.33
CA PHE A 42 -0.57 -4.39 13.32
C PHE A 42 0.03 -4.34 14.73
N PHE A 43 1.34 -4.52 14.86
CA PHE A 43 2.01 -4.52 16.15
C PHE A 43 1.86 -3.16 16.87
N PRO A 44 2.15 -2.00 16.24
CA PRO A 44 1.92 -0.71 16.85
C PRO A 44 0.44 -0.44 17.16
N ALA A 45 -0.47 -0.89 16.28
CA ALA A 45 -1.90 -0.72 16.50
C ALA A 45 -2.40 -1.46 17.75
N ILE A 46 -1.93 -2.69 17.98
CA ILE A 46 -2.29 -3.45 19.19
C ILE A 46 -1.79 -2.73 20.45
N LEU A 47 -0.54 -2.26 20.44
CA LEU A 47 0.04 -1.55 21.58
C LEU A 47 -0.72 -0.25 21.90
N LEU A 48 -1.00 0.55 20.88
CA LEU A 48 -1.71 1.83 21.04
C LEU A 48 -3.17 1.64 21.41
N ASP A 49 -3.88 0.68 20.80
CA ASP A 49 -5.26 0.37 21.17
C ASP A 49 -5.35 -0.18 22.61
N LEU A 50 -4.37 -0.98 23.06
CA LEU A 50 -4.29 -1.45 24.45
C LEU A 50 -4.08 -0.28 25.41
N LEU A 51 -3.14 0.62 25.09
CA LEU A 51 -2.88 1.81 25.89
C LEU A 51 -4.14 2.67 26.00
N LEU A 52 -4.81 2.95 24.88
CA LEU A 52 -6.08 3.69 24.87
C LEU A 52 -7.13 3.00 25.73
N ARG A 53 -7.25 1.67 25.65
CA ARG A 53 -8.21 0.93 26.47
C ARG A 53 -7.94 1.08 27.97
N VAL A 54 -6.68 1.11 28.38
CA VAL A 54 -6.29 1.29 29.79
C VAL A 54 -6.50 2.74 30.25
N THR A 55 -6.29 3.72 29.36
CA THR A 55 -6.48 5.15 29.66
C THR A 55 -7.91 5.66 29.45
N GLY A 56 -8.86 4.79 29.08
CA GLY A 56 -10.27 5.13 28.85
C GLY A 56 -10.57 5.71 27.46
N GLY A 57 -9.59 5.72 26.56
CA GLY A 57 -9.77 6.07 25.15
C GLY A 57 -10.45 4.96 24.33
N ARG A 58 -10.91 5.32 23.12
CA ARG A 58 -11.57 4.39 22.19
C ARG A 58 -10.54 3.75 21.25
N PRO A 59 -10.31 2.42 21.31
CA PRO A 59 -9.42 1.73 20.37
C PRO A 59 -10.05 1.66 18.97
N ILE A 60 -9.27 1.96 17.94
CA ILE A 60 -9.73 2.04 16.54
C ILE A 60 -8.71 1.44 15.57
N LEU A 61 -7.41 1.47 15.89
CA LEU A 61 -6.33 1.22 14.94
C LEU A 61 -6.32 -0.22 14.43
N PHE A 62 -6.52 -1.21 15.30
CA PHE A 62 -6.52 -2.62 14.88
C PHE A 62 -7.65 -2.91 13.88
N ARG A 63 -8.85 -2.34 14.14
CA ARG A 63 -9.99 -2.46 13.22
C ARG A 63 -9.72 -1.78 11.89
N LEU A 64 -9.10 -0.60 11.91
CA LEU A 64 -8.70 0.12 10.69
C LEU A 64 -7.74 -0.73 9.85
N HIS A 65 -6.65 -1.21 10.45
CA HIS A 65 -5.67 -2.02 9.73
C HIS A 65 -6.25 -3.35 9.24
N LYS A 66 -7.16 -3.99 9.99
CA LYS A 66 -7.87 -5.19 9.52
C LYS A 66 -8.70 -4.92 8.27
N ASN A 67 -9.37 -3.77 8.20
CA ASN A 67 -10.14 -3.39 7.01
C ASN A 67 -9.23 -3.15 5.81
N VAL A 68 -8.13 -2.42 6.00
CA VAL A 68 -7.11 -2.20 4.95
C VAL A 68 -6.53 -3.52 4.48
N TRP A 69 -6.16 -4.40 5.40
CA TRP A 69 -5.63 -5.74 5.12
C TRP A 69 -6.59 -6.57 4.26
N ASN A 70 -7.87 -6.59 4.59
CA ASN A 70 -8.88 -7.30 3.81
C ASN A 70 -9.00 -6.77 2.38
N SER A 71 -8.90 -5.45 2.19
CA SER A 71 -8.87 -4.85 0.85
C SER A 71 -7.61 -5.23 0.09
N LEU A 72 -6.44 -5.17 0.74
CA LEU A 72 -5.16 -5.52 0.12
C LEU A 72 -5.08 -7.01 -0.24
N ASN A 73 -5.62 -7.92 0.57
CA ASN A 73 -5.70 -9.35 0.22
C ASN A 73 -6.52 -9.60 -1.05
N ARG A 74 -7.57 -8.82 -1.30
CA ARG A 74 -8.34 -8.92 -2.55
C ARG A 74 -7.56 -8.40 -3.75
N LEU A 75 -6.72 -7.39 -3.52
CA LEU A 75 -5.86 -6.78 -4.54
C LEU A 75 -4.53 -7.52 -4.72
N GLU A 76 -4.19 -8.45 -3.83
CA GLU A 76 -2.89 -9.14 -3.77
C GLU A 76 -2.49 -9.71 -5.14
N THR A 77 -3.39 -10.45 -5.80
CA THR A 77 -3.17 -11.02 -7.12
C THR A 77 -2.89 -9.95 -8.17
N PHE A 78 -3.54 -8.80 -8.11
CA PHE A 78 -3.34 -7.73 -9.09
C PHE A 78 -2.04 -6.96 -8.86
N ILE A 79 -1.63 -6.80 -7.59
CA ILE A 79 -0.42 -6.05 -7.20
C ILE A 79 0.84 -6.88 -7.43
N PHE A 80 0.82 -8.17 -7.07
CA PHE A 80 2.00 -9.04 -7.07
C PHE A 80 2.12 -9.98 -8.28
N THR A 81 1.21 -9.87 -9.26
CA THR A 81 1.31 -10.64 -10.51
C THR A 81 1.86 -9.76 -11.62
N GLU A 82 2.88 -10.25 -12.32
CA GLU A 82 3.29 -9.67 -13.60
C GLU A 82 2.29 -10.10 -14.68
N TRP A 83 1.57 -9.14 -15.24
CA TRP A 83 0.61 -9.40 -16.31
C TRP A 83 1.31 -9.32 -17.67
N ARG A 84 1.43 -10.46 -18.34
CA ARG A 84 1.96 -10.53 -19.71
C ARG A 84 0.80 -10.55 -20.68
N PHE A 85 0.71 -9.50 -21.48
CA PHE A 85 -0.28 -9.38 -22.54
C PHE A 85 0.35 -9.77 -23.87
N TYR A 86 -0.28 -10.68 -24.61
CA TYR A 86 0.14 -10.99 -25.97
C TYR A 86 -0.23 -9.80 -26.88
N ASN A 87 0.79 -9.06 -27.34
CA ASN A 87 0.60 -7.84 -28.10
C ASN A 87 1.62 -7.65 -29.24
N GLU A 88 2.16 -8.76 -29.77
CA GLU A 88 3.23 -8.72 -30.77
C GLU A 88 2.87 -7.89 -32.02
N ASN A 89 1.69 -8.11 -32.60
CA ASN A 89 1.22 -7.35 -33.77
C ASN A 89 1.11 -5.84 -33.51
N THR A 90 0.63 -5.46 -32.33
CA THR A 90 0.49 -4.04 -31.93
C THR A 90 1.86 -3.40 -31.77
N ARG A 91 2.83 -4.14 -31.19
CA ARG A 91 4.21 -3.68 -31.06
C ARG A 91 4.88 -3.52 -32.42
N GLU A 92 4.74 -4.50 -33.31
CA GLU A 92 5.29 -4.42 -34.67
C GLU A 92 4.71 -3.24 -35.45
N LEU A 93 3.39 -3.03 -35.36
CA LEU A 93 2.73 -1.89 -35.98
C LEU A 93 3.27 -0.56 -35.43
N ALA A 94 3.40 -0.44 -34.11
CA ALA A 94 3.93 0.77 -33.47
C ALA A 94 5.37 1.06 -33.93
N GLU A 95 6.23 0.05 -34.02
CA GLU A 95 7.60 0.20 -34.51
C GLU A 95 7.66 0.64 -35.98
N LYS A 96 6.75 0.14 -36.83
CA LYS A 96 6.66 0.58 -38.24
C LYS A 96 6.23 2.04 -38.35
N LEU A 97 5.24 2.46 -37.57
CA LEU A 97 4.72 3.84 -37.60
C LEU A 97 5.72 4.86 -37.02
N ASN A 98 6.56 4.44 -36.07
CA ASN A 98 7.53 5.32 -35.41
C ASN A 98 8.85 5.48 -36.20
N LYS A 99 9.04 4.75 -37.31
CA LYS A 99 10.21 4.85 -38.20
C LYS A 99 10.10 5.96 -39.26
N THR A 100 9.29 6.99 -39.01
CA THR A 100 9.11 8.16 -39.87
C THR A 100 9.54 9.40 -39.12
#